data_AF-A0A347VHT0-F1
#
_entry.id   AF-A0A347VHT0-F1
#
_cell.length_a   1.000
_cell.length_b   1.000
_cell.length_c   1.000
_cell.angle_alpha   90.00
_cell.angle_beta   90.00
_cell.angle_gamma   90.00
#
_symmetry.space_group_name_H-M   'P 1'
#
loop_
_entity.id
_entity.type
_entity.pdbx_description
1 polymer ?
#
loop_
_entity_poly.entity_id
_entity_poly.type
_entity_poly.pdbx_seq_one_letter_code
_entity_poly.pdbx_strand_id
1 'polypeptide(L)'
;MSNKKRIEKLREMAELAWVAYGYFHLLGKKFKDRKDDTDKPLSIALTDILDITYKGYEVKDTGWFFDDKLDGDMSPKQAQRFFERYELIEYYPKDNSKGFHACLFKKKTTKQYTLAIRGSYDTKDYLEADFWNLLTKGQVPKSYYENMLRFYNKCVEKYSNITKPESLNVVGHSL
;
A
#
# COMPACT_ATOMS: atom_id res chain seq x y z
N MET A 1 -26.27 4.93 -14.27
CA MET A 1 -25.51 3.79 -13.68
C MET A 1 -26.43 3.04 -12.73
N SER A 2 -26.60 1.72 -12.87
CA SER A 2 -27.50 0.95 -12.00
C SER A 2 -26.94 0.81 -10.57
N ASN A 3 -27.81 0.50 -9.60
CA ASN A 3 -27.41 0.27 -8.20
C ASN A 3 -26.35 -0.84 -8.09
N LYS A 4 -26.49 -1.92 -8.86
CA LYS A 4 -25.50 -3.00 -8.92
C LYS A 4 -24.11 -2.49 -9.32
N LYS A 5 -24.01 -1.70 -10.40
CA LYS A 5 -22.74 -1.12 -10.86
C LYS A 5 -22.13 -0.16 -9.83
N ARG A 6 -22.97 0.58 -9.09
CA ARG A 6 -22.51 1.46 -8.00
C ARG A 6 -21.91 0.65 -6.84
N ILE A 7 -22.59 -0.41 -6.41
CA ILE A 7 -22.11 -1.28 -5.32
C ILE A 7 -20.80 -1.97 -5.71
N GLU A 8 -20.69 -2.47 -6.95
CA GLU A 8 -19.47 -3.08 -7.45
C GLU A 8 -18.30 -2.09 -7.45
N LYS A 9 -18.53 -0.85 -7.89
CA LYS A 9 -17.51 0.22 -7.86
C LYS A 9 -17.09 0.54 -6.41
N LEU A 10 -18.04 0.68 -5.49
CA LEU A 10 -17.73 0.96 -4.08
C LEU A 10 -16.88 -0.16 -3.46
N ARG A 11 -17.25 -1.43 -3.69
CA ARG A 11 -16.48 -2.58 -3.20
C ARG A 11 -15.07 -2.58 -3.77
N GLU A 12 -14.91 -2.31 -5.07
CA GLU A 12 -13.61 -2.25 -5.73
C GLU A 12 -12.73 -1.12 -5.18
N MET A 13 -13.29 0.08 -4.95
CA MET A 13 -12.56 1.18 -4.32
C MET A 13 -12.19 0.84 -2.87
N ALA A 14 -13.09 0.24 -2.09
CA ALA A 14 -12.79 -0.17 -0.72
C ALA A 14 -11.65 -1.20 -0.65
N GLU A 15 -11.65 -2.19 -1.54
CA GLU A 15 -10.56 -3.17 -1.63
C GLU A 15 -9.23 -2.52 -2.04
N LEU A 16 -9.23 -1.57 -2.97
CA LEU A 16 -8.02 -0.80 -3.34
C LEU A 16 -7.47 0.02 -2.16
N ALA A 17 -8.34 0.66 -1.39
CA ALA A 17 -7.96 1.40 -0.17
C ALA A 17 -7.37 0.45 0.88
N TRP A 18 -7.98 -0.74 1.04
CA TRP A 18 -7.52 -1.77 1.95
C TRP A 18 -6.13 -2.27 1.56
N VAL A 19 -5.88 -2.59 0.29
CA VAL A 19 -4.56 -3.07 -0.16
C VAL A 19 -3.44 -2.07 0.11
N ALA A 20 -3.71 -0.76 0.17
CA ALA A 20 -2.70 0.25 0.53
C ALA A 20 -2.14 0.08 1.97
N TYR A 21 -2.75 -0.76 2.80
CA TYR A 21 -2.22 -1.17 4.10
C TYR A 21 -1.06 -2.18 4.02
N GLY A 22 -0.85 -2.81 2.87
CA GLY A 22 0.25 -3.75 2.66
C GLY A 22 1.63 -3.10 2.86
N TYR A 23 2.50 -3.78 3.62
CA TYR A 23 3.91 -3.41 3.82
C TYR A 23 4.78 -3.75 2.61
N PHE A 24 4.50 -3.12 1.46
CA PHE A 24 5.17 -3.43 0.19
C PHE A 24 6.68 -3.14 0.16
N HIS A 25 7.22 -2.37 1.12
CA HIS A 25 8.68 -2.24 1.30
C HIS A 25 9.37 -3.57 1.66
N LEU A 26 8.61 -4.58 2.09
CA LEU A 26 9.11 -5.94 2.36
C LEU A 26 9.09 -6.83 1.11
N LEU A 27 8.53 -6.37 -0.01
CA LEU A 27 8.46 -7.13 -1.26
C LEU A 27 9.86 -7.52 -1.73
N GLY A 28 10.07 -8.82 -2.00
CA GLY A 28 11.35 -9.36 -2.46
C GLY A 28 12.39 -9.61 -1.37
N LYS A 29 12.20 -9.06 -0.15
CA LYS A 29 12.99 -9.45 1.03
C LYS A 29 12.81 -10.94 1.34
N LYS A 30 13.66 -11.50 2.20
CA LYS A 30 13.66 -12.93 2.52
C LYS A 30 12.89 -13.22 3.79
N PHE A 31 12.20 -14.35 3.84
CA PHE A 31 11.72 -14.90 5.11
C PHE A 31 12.89 -15.34 5.97
N LYS A 32 12.75 -15.22 7.30
CA LYS A 32 13.73 -15.73 8.25
C LYS A 32 13.76 -17.26 8.27
N ASP A 33 12.61 -17.87 8.50
CA ASP A 33 12.49 -19.31 8.79
C ASP A 33 11.83 -20.12 7.66
N ARG A 34 11.50 -19.48 6.53
CA ARG A 34 11.00 -20.18 5.34
C ARG A 34 12.08 -20.36 4.31
N LYS A 35 12.33 -21.61 3.93
CA LYS A 35 13.35 -22.00 2.97
C LYS A 35 12.78 -22.91 1.89
N ASP A 36 13.46 -22.98 0.76
CA ASP A 36 13.20 -23.97 -0.28
C ASP A 36 13.84 -25.33 0.05
N ASP A 37 13.64 -26.31 -0.84
CA ASP A 37 14.17 -27.67 -0.71
C ASP A 37 15.71 -27.73 -0.72
N THR A 38 16.38 -26.61 -1.05
CA THR A 38 17.85 -26.46 -1.02
C THR A 38 18.35 -25.66 0.19
N ASP A 39 17.51 -25.47 1.20
CA ASP A 39 17.78 -24.68 2.42
C ASP A 39 18.05 -23.19 2.17
N LYS A 40 17.62 -22.64 1.01
CA LYS A 40 17.75 -21.21 0.72
C LYS A 40 16.51 -20.44 1.15
N PRO A 41 16.65 -19.26 1.79
CA PRO A 41 15.51 -18.44 2.19
C PRO A 41 14.61 -18.05 1.02
N LEU A 42 13.31 -18.29 1.20
CA LEU A 42 12.28 -17.89 0.24
C LEU A 42 12.13 -16.37 0.23
N SER A 43 11.86 -15.82 -0.96
CA SER A 43 11.52 -14.39 -1.10
C SER A 43 10.04 -14.17 -0.83
N ILE A 44 9.73 -13.05 -0.20
CA ILE A 44 8.38 -12.56 0.03
C ILE A 44 7.78 -12.13 -1.31
N ALA A 45 6.70 -12.79 -1.71
CA ALA A 45 5.96 -12.45 -2.91
C ALA A 45 4.90 -11.39 -2.62
N LEU A 46 4.35 -10.81 -3.69
CA LEU A 46 3.36 -9.74 -3.62
C LEU A 46 2.08 -10.17 -2.88
N THR A 47 1.63 -11.41 -3.09
CA THR A 47 0.47 -11.99 -2.41
C THR A 47 0.72 -12.18 -0.92
N ASP A 48 1.94 -12.54 -0.53
CA ASP A 48 2.30 -12.84 0.86
C ASP A 48 2.18 -11.60 1.76
N ILE A 49 2.38 -10.40 1.20
CA ILE A 49 2.24 -9.12 1.91
C ILE A 49 0.82 -8.92 2.48
N LEU A 50 -0.19 -9.35 1.74
CA LEU A 50 -1.60 -9.15 2.11
C LEU A 50 -2.22 -10.41 2.72
N ASP A 51 -1.64 -11.58 2.48
CA ASP A 51 -2.20 -12.84 2.90
C ASP A 51 -2.04 -13.03 4.42
N ILE A 52 -3.17 -13.13 5.11
CA ILE A 52 -3.26 -13.30 6.57
C ILE A 52 -2.57 -14.57 7.08
N THR A 53 -2.36 -15.58 6.23
CA THR A 53 -1.59 -16.78 6.61
C THR A 53 -0.11 -16.48 6.86
N TYR A 54 0.39 -15.36 6.33
CA TYR A 54 1.76 -14.88 6.55
C TYR A 54 1.86 -13.87 7.69
N LYS A 55 0.76 -13.53 8.36
CA LYS A 55 0.79 -12.66 9.54
C LYS A 55 1.76 -13.18 10.59
N GLY A 56 2.65 -12.31 11.06
CA GLY A 56 3.66 -12.61 12.07
C GLY A 56 4.95 -13.26 11.54
N TYR A 57 5.02 -13.61 10.25
CA TYR A 57 6.25 -14.14 9.67
C TYR A 57 7.34 -13.06 9.67
N GLU A 58 8.50 -13.43 10.20
CA GLU A 58 9.65 -12.54 10.34
C GLU A 58 10.41 -12.41 9.03
N VAL A 59 10.80 -11.18 8.73
CA VAL A 59 11.63 -10.85 7.58
C VAL A 59 13.10 -10.89 8.01
N LYS A 60 13.92 -11.57 7.21
CA LYS A 60 15.36 -11.60 7.38
C LYS A 60 15.93 -10.25 6.93
N ASP A 61 16.10 -9.32 7.85
CA ASP A 61 16.82 -8.08 7.59
C ASP A 61 18.34 -8.31 7.66
N THR A 62 19.12 -7.42 7.05
CA THR A 62 20.60 -7.53 7.01
C THR A 62 21.29 -7.27 8.35
N GLY A 63 20.54 -6.85 9.38
CA GLY A 63 21.04 -6.55 10.73
C GLY A 63 20.93 -7.70 11.74
N TRP A 64 21.20 -7.39 13.01
CA TRP A 64 21.19 -8.33 14.14
C TRP A 64 19.81 -8.47 14.82
N PHE A 65 18.88 -7.55 14.54
CA PHE A 65 17.52 -7.52 15.10
C PHE A 65 16.47 -7.73 13.99
N PHE A 66 15.47 -8.57 14.26
CA PHE A 66 14.38 -8.91 13.35
C PHE A 66 13.13 -8.13 13.76
N ASP A 67 13.04 -6.86 13.36
CA ASP A 67 11.94 -6.01 13.83
C ASP A 67 10.73 -6.04 12.88
N ASP A 68 10.94 -6.41 11.62
CA ASP A 68 9.89 -6.40 10.61
C ASP A 68 9.16 -7.74 10.52
N LYS A 69 7.83 -7.69 10.67
CA LYS A 69 6.91 -8.81 10.49
C LYS A 69 5.87 -8.47 9.42
N LEU A 70 5.47 -9.47 8.65
CA LEU A 70 4.30 -9.35 7.80
C LEU A 70 3.04 -9.25 8.67
N ASP A 71 2.07 -8.44 8.24
CA ASP A 71 0.85 -8.21 9.02
C ASP A 71 -0.36 -8.93 8.43
N GLY A 72 -0.50 -9.00 7.10
CA GLY A 72 -1.49 -9.80 6.38
C GLY A 72 -2.95 -9.66 6.87
N ASP A 73 -3.82 -9.08 6.05
CA ASP A 73 -5.21 -8.78 6.43
C ASP A 73 -6.27 -9.36 5.48
N MET A 74 -5.85 -10.00 4.39
CA MET A 74 -6.73 -10.64 3.41
C MET A 74 -6.64 -12.16 3.48
N SER A 75 -7.74 -12.84 3.16
CA SER A 75 -7.65 -14.29 2.91
C SER A 75 -6.72 -14.59 1.71
N PRO A 76 -6.05 -15.75 1.65
CA PRO A 76 -5.15 -16.11 0.55
C PRO A 76 -5.76 -15.91 -0.84
N LYS A 77 -7.01 -16.37 -1.01
CA LYS A 77 -7.74 -16.26 -2.28
C LYS A 77 -8.10 -14.82 -2.63
N GLN A 78 -8.36 -13.97 -1.64
CA GLN A 78 -8.66 -12.55 -1.86
C GLN A 78 -7.41 -11.82 -2.35
N ALA A 79 -6.27 -12.01 -1.69
CA ALA A 79 -4.99 -11.43 -2.11
C ALA A 79 -4.62 -11.87 -3.55
N GLN A 80 -4.73 -13.17 -3.86
CA GLN A 80 -4.49 -13.70 -5.20
C GLN A 80 -5.42 -13.05 -6.25
N ARG A 81 -6.73 -13.06 -6.01
CA ARG A 81 -7.73 -12.49 -6.93
C ARG A 81 -7.57 -10.98 -7.12
N PHE A 82 -7.08 -10.27 -6.11
CA PHE A 82 -6.77 -8.86 -6.25
C PHE A 82 -5.64 -8.66 -7.26
N PHE A 83 -4.52 -9.38 -7.11
CA PHE A 83 -3.37 -9.27 -8.01
C PHE A 83 -3.58 -9.93 -9.38
N GLU A 84 -4.60 -10.78 -9.55
CA GLU A 84 -5.08 -11.18 -10.89
C GLU A 84 -5.72 -10.01 -11.65
N ARG A 85 -6.35 -9.05 -10.94
CA ARG A 85 -7.03 -7.89 -11.54
C ARG A 85 -6.14 -6.66 -11.62
N TYR A 86 -5.22 -6.48 -10.68
CA TYR A 86 -4.42 -5.28 -10.51
C TYR A 86 -2.92 -5.57 -10.55
N GLU A 87 -2.19 -4.66 -11.14
CA GLU A 87 -0.74 -4.59 -11.09
C GLU A 87 -0.33 -3.49 -10.10
N LEU A 88 0.52 -3.81 -9.13
CA LEU A 88 1.16 -2.81 -8.28
C LEU A 88 2.28 -2.16 -9.07
N ILE A 89 2.15 -0.86 -9.33
CA ILE A 89 3.05 -0.11 -10.20
C ILE A 89 4.16 0.58 -9.41
N GLU A 90 3.78 1.24 -8.32
CA GLU A 90 4.68 1.99 -7.46
C GLU A 90 4.05 2.08 -6.06
N TYR A 91 4.89 2.16 -5.03
CA TYR A 91 4.44 2.23 -3.64
C TYR A 91 5.37 3.11 -2.79
N TYR A 92 4.81 3.68 -1.74
CA TYR A 92 5.47 4.46 -0.71
C TYR A 92 4.91 4.06 0.65
N PRO A 93 5.75 4.02 1.71
CA PRO A 93 7.21 4.25 1.69
C PRO A 93 8.02 3.08 1.12
N LYS A 94 9.32 3.30 0.90
CA LYS A 94 10.29 2.29 0.45
C LYS A 94 11.07 1.63 1.59
N ASP A 95 10.76 2.02 2.81
CA ASP A 95 11.34 1.57 4.07
C ASP A 95 10.22 1.40 5.11
N ASN A 96 10.58 1.10 6.35
CA ASN A 96 9.66 0.99 7.47
C ASN A 96 9.35 2.37 8.11
N SER A 97 9.40 3.46 7.32
CA SER A 97 9.01 4.78 7.83
C SER A 97 7.53 4.81 8.17
N LYS A 98 7.21 5.56 9.23
CA LYS A 98 5.85 5.82 9.68
C LYS A 98 5.22 6.96 8.88
N GLY A 99 3.90 6.97 8.78
CA GLY A 99 3.14 8.00 8.08
C GLY A 99 2.17 7.42 7.06
N PHE A 100 1.85 8.19 6.02
CA PHE A 100 0.98 7.73 4.96
C PHE A 100 1.65 6.64 4.14
N HIS A 101 0.85 5.69 3.64
CA HIS A 101 1.28 4.80 2.57
C HIS A 101 0.49 5.14 1.32
N ALA A 102 1.13 5.03 0.17
CA ALA A 102 0.48 5.24 -1.11
C ALA A 102 0.90 4.16 -2.09
N CYS A 103 -0.05 3.69 -2.90
CA CYS A 103 0.18 2.70 -3.93
C CYS A 103 -0.47 3.18 -5.22
N LEU A 104 0.28 3.15 -6.32
CA LEU A 104 -0.27 3.28 -7.65
C LEU A 104 -0.58 1.88 -8.18
N PHE A 105 -1.84 1.64 -8.51
CA PHE A 105 -2.29 0.41 -9.16
C PHE A 105 -2.71 0.67 -10.59
N LYS A 106 -2.51 -0.34 -11.43
CA LYS A 106 -3.06 -0.38 -12.79
C LYS A 106 -3.99 -1.57 -12.93
N LYS A 107 -5.24 -1.31 -13.31
CA LYS A 107 -6.20 -2.38 -13.60
C LYS A 107 -5.78 -3.08 -14.89
N LYS A 108 -5.58 -4.40 -14.85
CA LYS A 108 -5.01 -5.16 -15.96
C LYS A 108 -5.91 -5.17 -17.21
N THR A 109 -7.23 -5.13 -17.02
CA THR A 109 -8.21 -5.18 -18.13
C THR A 109 -8.38 -3.82 -18.81
N THR A 110 -8.68 -2.78 -18.05
CA THR A 110 -8.98 -1.44 -18.60
C THR A 110 -7.76 -0.55 -18.75
N LYS A 111 -6.61 -0.96 -18.17
CA LYS A 111 -5.37 -0.17 -18.07
C LYS A 111 -5.53 1.15 -17.30
N GLN A 112 -6.63 1.32 -16.58
CA GLN A 112 -6.91 2.49 -15.75
C GLN A 112 -6.02 2.50 -14.51
N TYR A 113 -5.53 3.69 -14.15
CA TYR A 113 -4.69 3.88 -12.97
C TYR A 113 -5.54 4.28 -11.76
N THR A 114 -5.17 3.79 -10.58
CA THR A 114 -5.76 4.20 -9.31
C THR A 114 -4.67 4.45 -8.28
N LEU A 115 -4.63 5.66 -7.75
CA LEU A 115 -3.81 6.05 -6.62
C LEU A 115 -4.59 5.73 -5.34
N ALA A 116 -4.14 4.73 -4.61
CA ALA A 116 -4.69 4.35 -3.31
C ALA A 116 -3.79 4.91 -2.20
N ILE A 117 -4.37 5.65 -1.26
CA ILE A 117 -3.68 6.30 -0.16
C ILE A 117 -4.25 5.79 1.15
N ARG A 118 -3.42 5.55 2.14
CA ARG A 118 -3.88 5.37 3.52
C ARG A 118 -3.18 6.32 4.46
N GLY A 119 -3.91 6.67 5.52
CA GLY A 119 -3.42 7.43 6.65
C GLY A 119 -2.39 6.70 7.51
N SER A 120 -1.87 7.42 8.51
CA SER A 120 -0.83 6.93 9.42
C SER A 120 -1.37 5.95 10.46
N TYR A 121 -0.58 4.93 10.80
CA TYR A 121 -0.86 3.98 11.90
C TYR A 121 0.09 4.25 13.08
N ASP A 122 0.14 5.49 13.58
CA ASP A 122 0.79 5.76 14.87
C ASP A 122 -0.14 6.55 15.78
N THR A 123 -0.79 5.84 16.69
CA THR A 123 -1.80 6.38 17.60
C THR A 123 -1.23 7.42 18.57
N LYS A 124 0.09 7.49 18.77
CA LYS A 124 0.71 8.47 19.68
C LYS A 124 1.05 9.80 18.98
N ASP A 125 1.68 9.77 17.80
CA ASP A 125 1.98 10.99 17.03
C ASP A 125 0.72 11.57 16.34
N TYR A 126 -0.21 10.70 15.93
CA TYR A 126 -1.47 11.10 15.31
C TYR A 126 -2.33 11.94 16.25
N LEU A 127 -2.49 11.54 17.52
CA LEU A 127 -3.38 12.23 18.46
C LEU A 127 -2.83 13.57 18.96
N GLU A 128 -1.53 13.70 19.21
CA GLU A 128 -0.98 14.87 19.90
C GLU A 128 -0.50 15.99 18.96
N ALA A 129 0.09 15.69 17.81
CA ALA A 129 0.71 16.71 16.95
C ALA A 129 -0.04 16.94 15.63
N ASP A 130 -0.37 15.87 14.90
CA ASP A 130 -0.92 15.98 13.55
C ASP A 130 -2.43 16.20 13.54
N PHE A 131 -3.20 15.50 14.38
CA PHE A 131 -4.64 15.71 14.53
C PHE A 131 -4.95 17.09 15.12
N TRP A 132 -4.15 17.57 16.08
CA TRP A 132 -4.30 18.93 16.61
C TRP A 132 -3.99 20.00 15.55
N ASN A 133 -2.90 19.90 14.79
CA ASN A 133 -2.61 20.87 13.71
C ASN A 133 -3.65 20.80 12.58
N LEU A 134 -4.13 19.61 12.21
CA LEU A 134 -5.15 19.45 11.18
C LEU A 134 -6.52 20.00 11.64
N LEU A 135 -6.94 19.70 12.87
CA LEU A 135 -8.22 20.16 13.42
C LEU A 135 -8.22 21.64 13.79
N THR A 136 -7.10 22.19 14.29
CA THR A 136 -7.06 23.60 14.75
C THR A 136 -6.57 24.58 13.70
N LYS A 137 -5.71 24.16 12.76
CA LYS A 137 -5.15 25.04 11.73
C LYS A 137 -5.56 24.65 10.31
N GLY A 138 -6.21 23.50 10.11
CA GLY A 138 -6.57 23.02 8.77
C GLY A 138 -5.35 22.69 7.89
N GLN A 139 -4.19 22.42 8.49
CA GLN A 139 -2.93 22.24 7.78
C GLN A 139 -2.43 20.80 7.89
N VAL A 140 -2.17 20.19 6.73
CA VAL A 140 -1.40 18.94 6.64
C VAL A 140 0.06 19.28 6.96
N PRO A 141 0.76 18.48 7.79
CA PRO A 141 2.19 18.67 8.02
C PRO A 141 2.94 18.75 6.69
N LYS A 142 3.77 19.80 6.54
CA LYS A 142 4.44 20.12 5.27
C LYS A 142 5.23 18.94 4.71
N SER A 143 5.88 18.16 5.58
CA SER A 143 6.65 16.97 5.22
C SER A 143 5.80 15.90 4.53
N TYR A 144 4.58 15.61 5.02
CA TYR A 144 3.70 14.64 4.38
C TYR A 144 3.21 15.12 3.02
N TYR A 145 2.86 16.40 2.91
CA TYR A 145 2.49 17.00 1.63
C TYR A 145 3.63 16.92 0.61
N GLU A 146 4.85 17.30 1.01
CA GLU A 146 6.04 17.23 0.17
C GLU A 146 6.38 15.78 -0.24
N ASN A 147 6.26 14.82 0.68
CA ASN A 147 6.49 13.40 0.39
C ASN A 147 5.46 12.82 -0.57
N MET A 148 4.18 13.18 -0.41
CA MET A 148 3.13 12.80 -1.36
C MET A 148 3.45 13.39 -2.74
N LEU A 149 3.83 14.67 -2.83
CA LEU A 149 4.16 15.32 -4.10
C LEU A 149 5.34 14.62 -4.78
N ARG A 150 6.38 14.29 -4.02
CA ARG A 150 7.54 13.53 -4.54
C ARG A 150 7.12 12.17 -5.08
N PHE A 151 6.28 11.44 -4.34
CA PHE A 151 5.76 10.15 -4.78
C PHE A 151 4.93 10.27 -6.06
N TYR A 152 4.00 11.22 -6.12
CA TYR A 152 3.16 11.45 -7.28
C TYR A 152 4.00 11.88 -8.50
N ASN A 153 4.96 12.79 -8.33
CA ASN A 153 5.84 13.23 -9.40
C ASN A 153 6.67 12.07 -9.95
N LYS A 154 7.19 11.19 -9.08
CA LYS A 154 7.88 9.95 -9.51
C LYS A 154 6.96 9.06 -10.34
N CYS A 155 5.68 8.95 -9.97
CA CYS A 155 4.68 8.23 -10.75
C CYS A 155 4.46 8.88 -12.12
N VAL A 156 4.37 10.21 -12.18
CA VAL A 156 4.19 10.99 -13.43
C VAL A 156 5.38 10.85 -14.37
N GLU A 157 6.62 10.86 -13.85
CA GLU A 157 7.83 10.67 -14.66
C GLU A 157 7.78 9.36 -15.45
N LYS A 158 7.29 8.29 -14.84
CA LYS A 158 7.21 6.97 -15.46
C LYS A 158 5.89 6.73 -16.21
N TYR A 159 4.81 7.38 -15.78
CA TYR A 159 3.44 7.18 -16.29
C TYR A 159 2.75 8.53 -16.55
N SER A 160 3.33 9.35 -17.42
CA SER A 160 2.87 10.73 -17.68
C SER A 160 1.40 10.82 -18.08
N ASN A 161 0.83 9.75 -18.63
CA ASN A 161 -0.58 9.67 -19.00
C ASN A 161 -1.55 9.80 -17.82
N ILE A 162 -1.10 9.62 -16.56
CA ILE A 162 -1.95 9.80 -15.35
C ILE A 162 -2.25 11.28 -15.04
N THR A 163 -1.64 12.22 -15.77
CA THR A 163 -1.91 13.66 -15.64
C THR A 163 -3.06 14.13 -16.52
N LYS A 164 -3.53 13.28 -17.45
CA LYS A 164 -4.62 13.63 -18.36
C LYS A 164 -5.95 13.68 -17.59
N PRO A 165 -6.93 14.50 -18.02
CA PRO A 165 -8.27 14.47 -17.45
C PRO A 165 -8.84 13.05 -17.39
N GLU A 166 -9.47 12.70 -16.26
CA GLU A 166 -10.14 11.40 -16.02
C GLU A 166 -9.24 10.15 -16.11
N SER A 167 -7.91 10.32 -16.17
CA SER A 167 -6.97 9.21 -16.36
C SER A 167 -6.56 8.50 -15.06
N LEU A 168 -6.84 9.12 -13.91
CA LEU A 168 -6.45 8.64 -12.59
C LEU A 168 -7.65 8.66 -11.63
N ASN A 169 -7.96 7.50 -11.04
CA ASN A 169 -8.82 7.46 -9.85
C ASN A 169 -7.97 7.72 -8.61
N VAL A 170 -8.57 8.34 -7.60
CA VAL A 170 -7.97 8.49 -6.28
C VAL A 170 -8.91 7.87 -5.26
N VAL A 171 -8.36 7.05 -4.37
CA VAL A 171 -9.09 6.43 -3.28
C VAL A 171 -8.25 6.50 -2.00
N GLY A 172 -8.91 6.71 -0.86
CA GLY A 172 -8.24 6.86 0.42
C GLY A 172 -8.99 6.20 1.57
N HIS A 173 -8.27 5.76 2.59
CA HIS A 173 -8.83 5.38 3.88
C HIS A 173 -7.97 5.88 5.05
N SER A 174 -8.61 6.48 6.06
CA SER A 174 -7.98 7.21 7.17
C SER A 174 -7.24 8.49 6.76
N LEU A 175 -6.89 9.30 7.76
CA LEU A 175 -6.05 10.51 7.68
C LEU A 175 -4.58 10.18 7.98
#